data_AF-A0A0K9P7I4-F1
#
_entry.id   AF-A0A0K9P7I4-F1
#
_cell.length_a   1.000
_cell.length_b   1.000
_cell.length_c   1.000
_cell.angle_alpha   90.00
_cell.angle_beta   90.00
_cell.angle_gamma   90.00
#
_symmetry.space_group_name_H-M   'P 1'
#
loop_
_entity.id
_entity.type
_entity.pdbx_description
1 polymer ?
#
loop_
_entity_poly.entity_id
_entity_poly.type
_entity_poly.pdbx_seq_one_letter_code
_entity_poly.pdbx_strand_id
1 'polypeptide(L)'
;MTLRKKTSANTVTENVSCPPPTIEPPSSEKLDFRDPDDDAWYTISIRLENAGDILEGVDEGLHLRLMFIDFTDMEDKRYGLENFEDVNDLDEFAKRFRVVWPQLQDSECWKVVEGLEVCSSYQFEKEVFLKFYNAIVKSVSVRFFLN
;
A
#
# COMPACT_ATOMS: atom_id res chain seq x y z
N MET A 1 -51.11 -57.27 10.78
CA MET A 1 -51.02 -57.05 9.33
C MET A 1 -49.56 -56.97 8.96
N THR A 2 -49.09 -57.99 8.25
CA THR A 2 -47.73 -58.22 7.76
C THR A 2 -47.34 -57.14 6.74
N LEU A 3 -46.06 -56.74 6.66
CA LEU A 3 -45.21 -56.97 5.47
C LEU A 3 -43.81 -56.32 5.55
N ARG A 4 -42.86 -57.12 5.05
CA ARG A 4 -41.42 -56.89 4.83
C ARG A 4 -41.12 -55.70 3.92
N LYS A 5 -39.87 -55.21 3.99
CA LYS A 5 -38.91 -54.82 2.91
C LYS A 5 -37.85 -53.88 3.54
N LYS A 6 -36.60 -53.73 3.10
CA LYS A 6 -35.79 -54.29 2.00
C LYS A 6 -34.32 -53.91 2.28
N THR A 7 -33.42 -54.67 1.70
CA THR A 7 -31.98 -54.43 1.51
C THR A 7 -31.66 -53.15 0.73
N SER A 8 -30.44 -52.64 0.96
CA SER A 8 -29.56 -51.89 0.03
C SER A 8 -29.62 -50.36 0.11
N ALA A 9 -28.51 -49.72 0.52
CA ALA A 9 -27.51 -49.20 -0.43
C ALA A 9 -26.30 -48.66 0.35
N ASN A 10 -25.11 -49.09 -0.07
CA ASN A 10 -23.85 -48.40 0.25
C ASN A 10 -23.93 -46.98 -0.31
N THR A 11 -23.83 -45.98 0.55
CA THR A 11 -23.54 -44.60 0.13
C THR A 11 -22.14 -44.27 0.62
N VAL A 12 -21.18 -44.35 -0.30
CA VAL A 12 -19.87 -43.73 -0.14
C VAL A 12 -20.13 -42.22 -0.13
N THR A 13 -20.19 -41.61 1.05
CA THR A 13 -20.04 -40.17 1.17
C THR A 13 -18.56 -39.87 1.07
N GLU A 14 -18.11 -39.47 -0.13
CA GLU A 14 -16.84 -38.80 -0.31
C GLU A 14 -16.82 -37.58 0.62
N ASN A 15 -16.03 -37.66 1.69
CA ASN A 15 -15.67 -36.51 2.51
C ASN A 15 -14.75 -35.62 1.68
N VAL A 16 -15.31 -34.79 0.81
CA VAL A 16 -14.61 -33.63 0.27
C VAL A 16 -14.62 -32.57 1.37
N SER A 17 -13.71 -32.73 2.32
CA SER A 17 -13.40 -31.68 3.28
C SER A 17 -12.74 -30.55 2.50
N CYS A 18 -13.49 -29.49 2.20
CA CYS A 18 -12.87 -28.22 1.83
C CYS A 18 -11.87 -27.86 2.94
N PRO A 19 -10.60 -27.55 2.62
CA PRO A 19 -9.76 -26.90 3.61
C PRO A 19 -10.48 -25.60 4.03
N PRO A 20 -10.51 -25.27 5.34
CA PRO A 20 -11.07 -24.01 5.78
C PRO A 20 -10.40 -22.88 5.00
N PRO A 21 -11.12 -21.80 4.64
CA PRO A 21 -10.50 -20.67 3.99
C PRO A 21 -9.34 -20.23 4.88
N THR A 22 -8.13 -20.40 4.36
CA THR A 22 -6.94 -19.79 4.94
C THR A 22 -7.24 -18.30 4.91
N ILE A 23 -7.59 -17.73 6.06
CA ILE A 23 -7.52 -16.28 6.22
C ILE A 23 -6.02 -16.00 6.19
N GLU A 24 -5.47 -15.89 4.99
CA GLU A 24 -4.19 -15.23 4.81
C GLU A 24 -4.36 -13.86 5.48
N PRO A 25 -3.46 -13.46 6.40
CA PRO A 25 -3.47 -12.09 6.87
C PRO A 25 -3.51 -11.21 5.62
N PRO A 26 -4.34 -10.13 5.59
CA PRO A 26 -4.44 -9.30 4.41
C PRO A 26 -3.01 -9.02 3.96
N SER A 27 -2.66 -9.42 2.73
CA SER A 27 -1.36 -9.10 2.15
C SER A 27 -1.14 -7.64 2.48
N SER A 28 -0.16 -7.30 3.31
CA SER A 28 -0.01 -5.94 3.81
C SER A 28 0.18 -5.05 2.58
N GLU A 29 -0.90 -4.40 2.14
CA GLU A 29 -0.86 -3.56 0.95
C GLU A 29 0.20 -2.52 1.24
N LYS A 30 1.24 -2.48 0.41
CA LYS A 30 2.29 -1.50 0.58
C LYS A 30 1.66 -0.13 0.35
N LEU A 31 1.94 0.81 1.23
CA LEU A 31 1.42 2.16 1.16
C LEU A 31 2.52 3.11 0.70
N ASP A 32 2.15 4.06 -0.15
CA ASP A 32 2.96 5.24 -0.39
C ASP A 32 2.45 6.40 0.48
N PHE A 33 3.39 7.22 0.96
CA PHE A 33 3.14 8.46 1.65
C PHE A 33 3.74 9.63 0.86
N ARG A 34 2.97 10.70 0.67
CA ARG A 34 3.42 11.95 0.05
C ARG A 34 4.01 12.87 1.11
N ASP A 35 5.33 12.98 1.13
CA ASP A 35 6.04 13.73 2.14
C ASP A 35 5.73 15.24 2.06
N PRO A 36 5.42 15.93 3.17
CA PRO A 36 5.14 17.36 3.14
C PRO A 36 6.34 18.25 2.81
N ASP A 37 7.57 17.76 2.99
CA ASP A 37 8.78 18.59 2.84
C ASP A 37 9.18 18.76 1.36
N ASP A 38 8.93 17.76 0.52
CA ASP A 38 9.30 17.77 -0.90
C ASP A 38 8.20 17.31 -1.88
N ASP A 39 7.01 16.98 -1.36
CA ASP A 39 5.83 16.50 -2.10
C ASP A 39 6.07 15.22 -2.94
N ALA A 40 7.16 14.50 -2.67
CA ALA A 40 7.47 13.22 -3.31
C ALA A 40 6.76 12.06 -2.60
N TRP A 41 6.50 11.01 -3.36
CA TRP A 41 5.92 9.76 -2.86
C TRP A 41 7.02 8.78 -2.47
N TYR A 42 6.89 8.23 -1.27
CA TYR A 42 7.78 7.21 -0.73
C TYR A 42 6.97 6.01 -0.23
N THR A 43 7.42 4.80 -0.51
CA THR A 43 6.80 3.61 0.07
C THR A 43 7.17 3.51 1.55
N ILE A 44 6.17 3.26 2.39
CA ILE A 44 6.32 3.23 3.85
C ILE A 44 5.77 1.94 4.46
N SER A 45 6.19 1.68 5.69
CA SER A 45 5.51 0.79 6.63
C SER A 45 5.03 1.61 7.83
N ILE A 46 3.86 1.27 8.37
CA ILE A 46 3.23 2.01 9.46
C ILE A 46 3.27 1.16 10.74
N ARG A 47 3.57 1.79 11.87
CA ARG A 47 3.48 1.16 13.19
C ARG A 47 2.85 2.12 14.20
N LEU A 48 2.02 1.59 15.08
CA LEU A 48 1.56 2.31 16.26
C LEU A 48 2.52 2.03 17.42
N GLU A 49 3.07 3.08 18.02
CA GLU A 49 4.02 3.00 19.13
C GLU A 49 3.48 3.80 20.33
N ASN A 50 3.89 3.44 21.55
CA ASN A 50 3.60 4.25 22.73
C ASN A 50 4.80 5.18 23.00
N ALA A 51 4.55 6.47 23.27
CA ALA A 51 5.58 7.48 23.52
C ALA A 51 6.51 7.08 24.66
N GLY A 52 5.95 6.47 25.71
CA GLY A 52 6.69 6.00 26.87
C GLY A 52 7.72 4.89 26.57
N ASP A 53 7.59 4.20 25.43
CA ASP A 53 8.55 3.18 24.98
C ASP A 53 9.72 3.78 24.19
N ILE A 54 9.63 5.05 23.78
CA ILE A 54 10.57 5.71 22.86
C ILE A 54 11.39 6.80 23.58
N LEU A 55 10.75 7.58 24.46
CA LEU A 55 11.37 8.73 25.13
C LEU A 55 11.09 8.71 26.63
N GLU A 56 12.15 8.66 27.44
CA GLU A 56 12.03 8.79 28.90
C GLU A 56 11.49 10.18 29.27
N GLY A 57 10.40 10.23 30.06
CA GLY A 57 9.85 11.47 30.61
C GLY A 57 8.81 12.20 29.75
N VAL A 58 8.29 11.55 28.71
CA VAL A 58 7.15 12.05 27.91
C VAL A 58 5.86 11.40 28.40
N ASP A 59 4.75 12.15 28.40
CA ASP A 59 3.42 11.62 28.75
C ASP A 59 3.06 10.42 27.85
N GLU A 60 2.43 9.41 28.44
CA GLU A 60 1.94 8.22 27.73
C GLU A 60 0.99 8.64 26.59
N GLY A 61 1.27 8.19 25.37
CA GLY A 61 0.53 8.61 24.20
C GLY A 61 0.84 7.76 22.98
N LEU A 62 -0.18 7.42 22.19
CA LEU A 62 0.00 6.62 20.99
C LEU A 62 0.49 7.51 19.84
N HIS A 63 1.57 7.10 19.20
CA HIS A 63 2.15 7.76 18.04
C HIS A 63 2.10 6.84 16.83
N LEU A 64 1.72 7.40 15.69
CA LEU A 64 1.84 6.74 14.40
C LEU A 64 3.25 6.97 13.85
N ARG A 65 4.06 5.91 13.76
CA ARG A 65 5.36 5.93 13.12
C ARG A 65 5.24 5.50 11.66
N LEU A 66 5.72 6.35 10.77
CA LEU A 66 5.91 6.07 9.34
C LEU A 66 7.38 5.75 9.14
N MET A 67 7.65 4.53 8.67
CA MET A 67 9.00 4.04 8.38
C MET A 67 9.21 4.03 6.88
N PHE A 68 10.15 4.83 6.38
CA PHE A 68 10.42 4.93 4.94
C PHE A 68 11.23 3.72 4.47
N ILE A 69 10.70 2.96 3.51
CA ILE A 69 11.37 1.76 2.99
C ILE A 69 12.65 2.20 2.25
N ASP A 70 13.73 1.45 2.45
CA ASP A 70 15.08 1.73 1.93
C ASP A 70 15.81 2.93 2.58
N PHE A 71 15.20 3.54 3.60
CA PHE A 71 15.82 4.58 4.43
C PHE A 71 16.11 4.07 5.84
N THR A 72 16.99 4.79 6.55
CA THR A 72 17.26 4.52 7.96
C THR A 72 16.16 5.10 8.84
N ASP A 73 16.02 4.57 10.06
CA ASP A 73 15.05 5.04 11.05
C ASP A 73 15.17 6.51 11.47
N MET A 74 16.32 7.15 11.17
CA MET A 74 16.51 8.60 11.34
C MET A 74 15.57 9.45 10.48
N GLU A 75 15.07 8.90 9.37
CA GLU A 75 14.15 9.59 8.46
C GLU A 75 12.67 9.32 8.81
N ASP A 76 12.41 8.46 9.80
CA ASP A 76 11.05 8.09 10.17
C ASP A 76 10.28 9.28 10.76
N LYS A 77 9.03 9.44 10.34
CA LYS A 77 8.14 10.48 10.87
C LYS A 77 7.21 9.89 11.92
N ARG A 78 7.00 10.63 13.01
CA ARG A 78 6.07 10.27 14.08
C ARG A 78 4.99 11.33 14.20
N TYR A 79 3.75 10.88 14.25
CA TYR A 79 2.57 11.74 14.39
C TYR A 79 1.79 11.32 15.63
N GLY A 80 1.73 12.19 16.63
CA GLY A 80 0.82 12.12 17.77
C GLY A 80 -0.41 12.99 17.58
N LEU A 81 -1.27 13.07 18.60
CA LEU A 81 -2.49 13.90 18.53
C LEU A 81 -2.17 15.40 18.48
N GLU A 82 -1.05 15.80 19.07
CA GLU A 82 -0.55 17.16 19.09
C GLU A 82 -0.14 17.70 17.71
N ASN A 83 -0.02 16.83 16.71
CA ASN A 83 0.27 17.23 15.33
C ASN A 83 -0.99 17.66 14.55
N PHE A 84 -2.19 17.55 15.12
CA PHE A 84 -3.45 17.87 14.46
C PHE A 84 -4.24 18.85 15.34
N GLU A 85 -4.51 20.05 14.83
CA GLU A 85 -5.30 21.06 15.55
C GLU A 85 -6.79 20.74 15.45
N ASP A 86 -7.22 20.27 14.26
CA ASP A 86 -8.61 19.92 13.98
C ASP A 86 -8.76 18.69 13.07
N VAL A 87 -10.01 18.38 12.73
CA VAL A 87 -10.34 17.24 11.85
C VAL A 87 -9.89 17.47 10.41
N ASN A 88 -9.79 18.71 9.94
CA ASN A 88 -9.33 19.01 8.58
C ASN A 88 -7.84 18.68 8.43
N ASP A 89 -7.02 18.93 9.45
CA ASP A 89 -5.61 18.54 9.43
C ASP A 89 -5.45 17.02 9.28
N LEU A 90 -6.31 16.26 9.98
CA LEU A 90 -6.35 14.81 9.87
C LEU A 90 -6.79 14.35 8.48
N ASP A 91 -7.79 15.01 7.89
CA ASP A 91 -8.26 14.71 6.53
C ASP A 91 -7.19 15.02 5.48
N GLU A 92 -6.46 16.14 5.60
CA GLU A 92 -5.33 16.47 4.72
C GLU A 92 -4.16 15.49 4.89
N PHE A 93 -3.89 15.05 6.11
CA PHE A 93 -2.91 14.01 6.38
C PHE A 93 -3.30 12.68 5.74
N ALA A 94 -4.57 12.27 5.84
CA ALA A 94 -5.07 11.05 5.23
C ALA A 94 -4.93 11.06 3.69
N LYS A 95 -5.10 12.22 3.03
CA LYS A 95 -4.92 12.39 1.58
C LYS A 95 -3.47 12.22 1.11
N ARG A 96 -2.50 12.16 2.03
CA ARG A 96 -1.09 11.88 1.72
C ARG A 96 -0.80 10.39 1.65
N PHE A 97 -1.74 9.52 1.97
CA PHE A 97 -1.58 8.07 1.84
C PHE A 97 -2.27 7.56 0.58
N ARG A 98 -1.66 6.55 -0.04
CA ARG A 98 -2.29 5.76 -1.11
C ARG A 98 -1.75 4.34 -1.11
N VAL A 99 -2.46 3.43 -1.75
CA VAL A 99 -1.89 2.14 -2.14
C VAL A 99 -0.78 2.39 -3.17
N VAL A 100 0.32 1.64 -3.08
CA VAL A 100 1.44 1.72 -4.04
C VAL A 100 0.92 1.68 -5.48
N TRP A 101 1.43 2.60 -6.31
CA TRP A 101 1.06 2.63 -7.72
C TRP A 101 1.48 1.35 -8.45
N PRO A 102 0.60 0.76 -9.29
CA PRO A 102 0.97 -0.38 -10.10
C PRO A 102 2.05 0.03 -11.11
N GLN A 103 3.12 -0.76 -11.18
CA GLN A 103 4.19 -0.54 -12.15
C GLN A 103 3.72 -0.97 -13.55
N LEU A 104 3.77 -0.03 -14.50
CA LEU A 104 3.46 -0.31 -15.90
C LEU A 104 4.58 -1.13 -16.54
N GLN A 105 4.25 -2.31 -17.07
CA GLN A 105 5.23 -3.16 -17.75
C GLN A 105 5.45 -2.70 -19.20
N ASP A 106 6.58 -3.09 -19.80
CA ASP A 106 6.89 -2.78 -21.21
C ASP A 106 5.80 -3.27 -22.17
N SER A 107 5.21 -4.45 -21.91
CA SER A 107 4.10 -5.02 -22.69
C SER A 107 2.79 -4.22 -22.57
N GLU A 108 2.74 -3.28 -21.62
CA GLU A 108 1.61 -2.41 -21.33
C GLU A 108 1.87 -0.96 -21.75
N CYS A 109 3.02 -0.65 -22.36
CA CYS A 109 3.37 0.72 -22.77
C CYS A 109 2.33 1.36 -23.71
N TRP A 110 1.60 0.54 -24.48
CA TRP A 110 0.52 1.00 -25.35
C TRP A 110 -0.69 1.57 -24.59
N LYS A 111 -0.79 1.34 -23.28
CA LYS A 111 -1.83 1.93 -22.41
C LYS A 111 -1.54 3.39 -22.05
N VAL A 112 -0.32 3.87 -22.26
CA VAL A 112 0.05 5.27 -21.99
C VAL A 112 -0.55 6.17 -23.07
N VAL A 113 -1.38 7.12 -22.65
CA VAL A 113 -2.04 8.08 -23.54
C VAL A 113 -1.88 9.50 -22.99
N GLU A 114 -2.04 10.50 -23.85
CA GLU A 114 -2.05 11.90 -23.42
C GLU A 114 -3.17 12.14 -22.40
N GLY A 115 -2.86 12.93 -21.37
CA GLY A 115 -3.77 13.20 -20.25
C GLY A 115 -3.79 12.13 -19.15
N LEU A 116 -3.10 11.00 -19.31
CA LEU A 116 -3.00 9.98 -18.28
C LEU A 116 -2.17 10.50 -17.09
N GLU A 117 -2.71 10.36 -15.88
CA GLU A 117 -1.95 10.56 -14.64
C GLU A 117 -1.07 9.33 -14.37
N VAL A 118 0.20 9.57 -14.08
CA VAL A 118 1.21 8.55 -13.80
C VAL A 118 2.02 8.94 -12.58
N CYS A 119 2.63 7.95 -11.92
CA CYS A 119 3.72 8.17 -10.99
C CYS A 119 5.03 8.15 -11.77
N SER A 120 5.68 9.31 -11.91
CA SER A 120 6.94 9.46 -12.63
C SER A 120 8.10 9.64 -11.67
N SER A 121 9.20 8.95 -11.93
CA SER A 121 10.45 9.24 -11.26
C SER A 121 11.11 10.50 -11.85
N TYR A 122 11.69 11.33 -11.01
CA TYR A 122 12.47 12.49 -11.41
C TYR A 122 13.69 12.63 -10.49
N GLN A 123 14.85 12.89 -11.10
CA GLN A 123 16.09 13.15 -10.38
C GLN A 123 16.51 14.60 -10.64
N PHE A 124 16.54 15.42 -9.60
CA PHE A 124 17.09 16.76 -9.68
C PHE A 124 18.61 16.68 -9.82
N GLU A 125 19.21 17.51 -10.68
CA GLU A 125 20.64 17.44 -11.06
C GLU A 125 21.63 17.45 -9.88
N LYS A 126 21.22 17.96 -8.71
CA LYS A 126 22.04 18.07 -7.50
C LYS A 126 21.68 17.05 -6.43
N GLU A 127 20.63 16.26 -6.63
CA GLU A 127 20.17 15.26 -5.66
C GLU A 127 20.69 13.87 -6.02
N VAL A 128 21.13 13.15 -4.99
CA VAL A 128 21.64 11.78 -5.13
C VAL A 128 20.50 10.78 -5.35
N PHE A 129 19.31 11.09 -4.80
CA PHE A 129 18.19 10.17 -4.75
C PHE A 129 17.16 10.44 -5.85
N LEU A 130 16.59 9.35 -6.37
CA LEU A 130 15.48 9.39 -7.32
C LEU A 130 14.17 9.57 -6.53
N LYS A 131 13.38 10.58 -6.90
CA LYS A 131 12.09 10.88 -6.25
C LYS A 131 10.93 10.58 -7.18
N PHE A 132 9.76 10.30 -6.62
CA PHE A 132 8.56 9.95 -7.39
C PHE A 132 7.45 10.98 -7.20
N TYR A 133 6.83 11.40 -8.30
CA TYR A 133 5.82 12.46 -8.33
C TYR A 133 4.62 12.06 -9.19
N ASN A 134 3.46 12.66 -8.91
CA ASN A 134 2.36 12.60 -9.86
C ASN A 134 2.68 13.49 -11.07
N ALA A 135 2.44 12.97 -12.26
CA ALA A 135 2.65 13.68 -13.50
C ALA A 135 1.51 13.38 -14.49
N ILE A 136 1.24 14.33 -15.38
CA ILE A 136 0.31 14.15 -16.49
C ILE A 136 1.11 13.95 -17.78
N VAL A 137 0.81 12.88 -18.51
CA VAL A 137 1.43 12.61 -19.81
C VAL A 137 1.00 13.68 -20.81
N LYS A 138 1.95 14.49 -21.26
CA LYS A 138 1.68 15.58 -22.21
C LYS A 138 1.62 15.14 -23.67
N SER A 139 2.48 14.19 -24.05
CA SER A 139 2.59 13.69 -25.43
C SER A 139 3.17 12.29 -25.45
N VAL A 140 2.72 11.44 -26.37
CA VAL A 140 3.24 10.07 -26.55
C VAL A 140 3.81 9.90 -27.96
N SER A 141 5.04 9.39 -28.05
CA SER A 141 5.67 9.04 -29.33
C SER A 141 5.91 7.54 -29.40
N VAL A 142 5.14 6.85 -30.24
CA VAL A 142 5.26 5.40 -30.41
C VAL A 142 6.28 5.10 -31.50
N ARG A 143 7.27 4.26 -31.19
CA ARG A 143 8.22 3.74 -32.19
C ARG A 143 7.91 2.28 -32.47
N PHE A 144 7.67 1.96 -33.74
CA PHE A 144 7.59 0.60 -34.21
C PHE A 144 8.97 0.19 -34.74
N PHE A 145 9.57 -0.83 -34.12
CA PHE A 145 10.72 -1.50 -34.71
C PHE A 145 10.18 -2.47 -35.76
N LEU A 146 10.32 -2.12 -37.04
CA LEU A 146 10.09 -3.08 -38.12
C LEU A 146 11.30 -4.01 -38.17
N ASN A 147 11.06 -5.30 -37.98
CA ASN A 147 12.05 -6.38 -38.16
C ASN A 147 12.39 -6.56 -39.64
#